data_AF-A0A8T0VRJ5-F1
#
_entry.id   AF-A0A8T0VRJ5-F1
#
_cell.length_a   1.000
_cell.length_b   1.000
_cell.length_c   1.000
_cell.angle_alpha   90.00
_cell.angle_beta   90.00
_cell.angle_gamma   90.00
#
_symmetry.space_group_name_H-M   'P 1'
#
loop_
_entity.id
_entity.type
_entity.pdbx_description
1 polymer ?
#
loop_
_entity_poly.entity_id
_entity_poly.type
_entity_poly.pdbx_seq_one_letter_code
_entity_poly.pdbx_strand_id
1 'polypeptide(L)'
;MDKGIIFTFFLHCVFFLLHLFFLLYIHANNILERFMAWKGPAPPAPTPDPPLPKLDSDEDFHITGPRHMMTISPTETIEIDWDKEEHRRCITACLVRGTYVLESERTKSREASDDTRAPAWWESFHFRKLCVLECECECVFCQIGRHIVDIDFGRQRFIYGAIFEYVPPGGSPRHPSAPSYVVAFRGTMRRDATTVGDMRLNLRILLNAHHSCGRFSHAREKVREFLNSTAIPNGGLVWMAGHSLGASIALDGGRDMMAQRELNLNIPTFLFNPPHVSLAAAFNNELPMAKVAKIVVTSSSYFFKHGLGTVLMKRHKEDMGEQFKQLSPWIPNLYVHRRDFICKGFIDYFEQREQMHKLLPGVAASGTTLSYRDMCLFLFGMHKERPHLLPSAMLWENQSSVGNPHELRQWWLPQGPELVLSRKAYKWPA
;
A
#
# COMPACT_ATOMS: atom_id res chain seq x y z
N MET A 1 -16.42 -31.45 16.73
CA MET A 1 -15.32 -31.90 15.84
C MET A 1 -14.01 -31.45 16.46
N ASP A 2 -13.06 -32.36 16.52
CA ASP A 2 -11.77 -32.13 17.16
C ASP A 2 -10.93 -31.13 16.35
N LYS A 3 -10.36 -30.10 17.01
CA LYS A 3 -9.62 -29.03 16.33
C LYS A 3 -8.42 -29.58 15.53
N GLY A 4 -7.83 -30.70 16.00
CA GLY A 4 -6.74 -31.39 15.30
C GLY A 4 -7.16 -32.00 13.96
N ILE A 5 -8.37 -32.56 13.86
CA ILE A 5 -8.88 -33.17 12.62
C ILE A 5 -9.14 -32.09 11.57
N ILE A 6 -9.72 -30.96 11.98
CA ILE A 6 -9.99 -29.81 11.11
C ILE A 6 -8.68 -29.21 10.59
N PHE A 7 -7.68 -29.06 11.46
CA PHE A 7 -6.35 -28.57 11.06
C PHE A 7 -5.66 -29.51 10.07
N THR A 8 -5.77 -30.82 10.29
CA THR A 8 -5.16 -31.84 9.42
C THR A 8 -5.83 -31.86 8.05
N PHE A 9 -7.16 -31.74 8.00
CA PHE A 9 -7.92 -31.63 6.76
C PHE A 9 -7.59 -30.34 6.00
N PHE A 10 -7.49 -29.19 6.71
CA PHE A 10 -7.06 -27.93 6.12
C PHE A 10 -5.66 -28.06 5.50
N LEU A 11 -4.71 -28.65 6.23
CA LEU A 11 -3.35 -28.88 5.73
C LEU A 11 -3.36 -29.76 4.48
N HIS A 12 -4.14 -30.85 4.48
CA HIS A 12 -4.29 -31.73 3.32
C HIS A 12 -4.90 -31.02 2.11
N CYS A 13 -5.91 -30.16 2.31
CA CYS A 13 -6.50 -29.39 1.22
C CYS A 13 -5.53 -28.32 0.69
N VAL A 14 -4.76 -27.66 1.56
CA VAL A 14 -3.69 -26.74 1.16
C VAL A 14 -2.60 -27.48 0.39
N PHE A 15 -2.17 -28.65 0.86
CA PHE A 15 -1.21 -29.51 0.16
C PHE A 15 -1.77 -30.00 -1.18
N PHE A 16 -3.05 -30.33 -1.26
CA PHE A 16 -3.71 -30.74 -2.50
C PHE A 16 -3.79 -29.58 -3.50
N LEU A 17 -4.13 -28.37 -3.06
CA LEU A 17 -4.12 -27.19 -3.91
C LEU A 17 -2.70 -26.82 -4.36
N LEU A 18 -1.70 -26.95 -3.48
CA LEU A 18 -0.29 -26.77 -3.82
C LEU A 18 0.21 -27.87 -4.77
N HIS A 19 -0.24 -29.12 -4.63
CA HIS A 19 0.07 -30.22 -5.55
C HIS A 19 -0.59 -30.01 -6.90
N LEU A 20 -1.87 -29.64 -6.94
CA LEU A 20 -2.58 -29.31 -8.17
C LEU A 20 -1.92 -28.11 -8.87
N PHE A 21 -1.49 -27.11 -8.10
CA PHE A 21 -0.71 -25.97 -8.58
C PHE A 21 0.64 -26.40 -9.15
N PHE A 22 1.37 -27.29 -8.46
CA PHE A 22 2.65 -27.83 -8.91
C PHE A 22 2.51 -28.68 -10.17
N LEU A 23 1.46 -29.49 -10.26
CA LEU A 23 1.13 -30.28 -11.44
C LEU A 23 0.77 -29.40 -12.64
N LEU A 24 -0.07 -28.37 -12.44
CA LEU A 24 -0.39 -27.40 -13.49
C LEU A 24 0.86 -26.62 -13.94
N TYR A 25 1.75 -26.27 -13.01
CA TYR A 25 3.03 -25.61 -13.29
C TYR A 25 3.99 -26.50 -14.09
N ILE A 26 4.18 -27.76 -13.68
CA ILE A 26 4.98 -28.74 -14.43
C ILE A 26 4.39 -28.97 -15.82
N HIS A 27 3.07 -29.12 -15.92
CA HIS A 27 2.45 -29.40 -17.21
C HIS A 27 2.53 -28.21 -18.16
N ALA A 28 2.40 -26.98 -17.64
CA ALA A 28 2.61 -25.75 -18.39
C ALA A 28 4.07 -25.56 -18.83
N ASN A 29 5.05 -25.86 -17.96
CA ASN A 29 6.46 -25.80 -18.29
C ASN A 29 6.86 -26.87 -19.31
N ASN A 30 6.32 -28.09 -19.24
CA ASN A 30 6.58 -29.13 -20.25
C ASN A 30 6.05 -28.75 -21.65
N ILE A 31 4.96 -27.97 -21.71
CA ILE A 31 4.44 -27.43 -22.98
C ILE A 31 5.32 -26.28 -23.48
N LEU A 32 5.78 -25.41 -22.56
CA LEU A 32 6.65 -24.29 -22.88
C LEU A 32 8.05 -24.75 -23.32
N GLU A 33 8.64 -25.77 -22.70
CA GLU A 33 9.91 -26.36 -23.13
C GLU A 33 9.80 -27.02 -24.51
N ARG A 34 8.67 -27.68 -24.81
CA ARG A 34 8.39 -28.20 -26.14
C ARG A 34 8.24 -27.12 -27.20
N PHE A 35 7.80 -25.91 -26.82
CA PHE A 35 7.69 -24.76 -27.72
C PHE A 35 9.04 -24.02 -27.87
N MET A 36 9.82 -23.91 -26.79
CA MET A 36 11.16 -23.30 -26.74
C MET A 36 12.27 -24.17 -27.35
N ALA A 37 12.02 -25.47 -27.55
CA ALA A 37 12.91 -26.36 -28.30
C ALA A 37 12.97 -26.03 -29.81
N TRP A 38 12.13 -25.12 -30.32
CA TRP A 38 12.28 -24.53 -31.64
C TRP A 38 13.32 -23.40 -31.59
N LYS A 39 14.59 -23.72 -31.92
CA LYS A 39 15.73 -22.80 -31.85
C LYS A 39 15.79 -21.85 -33.06
N GLY A 40 15.28 -20.63 -32.90
CA GLY A 40 15.80 -19.45 -33.61
C GLY A 40 17.07 -18.90 -32.92
N PRO A 41 17.89 -18.07 -33.58
CA PRO A 41 19.16 -17.60 -33.04
C PRO A 41 18.95 -16.70 -31.81
N ALA A 42 19.79 -16.90 -30.79
CA ALA A 42 19.72 -16.19 -29.52
C ALA A 42 20.11 -14.70 -29.69
N PRO A 43 19.35 -13.75 -29.11
CA PRO A 43 19.76 -12.36 -29.05
C PRO A 43 20.95 -12.18 -28.09
N PRO A 44 21.82 -11.19 -28.33
CA PRO A 44 22.98 -10.93 -27.47
C PRO A 44 22.55 -10.46 -26.08
N ALA A 45 23.32 -10.85 -25.07
CA ALA A 45 23.09 -10.49 -23.68
C ALA A 45 23.17 -8.96 -23.48
N PRO A 46 22.24 -8.36 -22.72
CA PRO A 46 22.33 -6.94 -22.39
C PRO A 46 23.53 -6.71 -21.46
N THR A 47 24.35 -5.72 -21.81
CA THR A 47 25.40 -5.20 -20.95
C THR A 47 24.79 -4.60 -19.68
N PRO A 48 25.32 -4.88 -18.48
CA PRO A 48 24.84 -4.25 -17.27
C PRO A 48 25.14 -2.75 -17.32
N ASP A 49 24.10 -1.93 -17.21
CA ASP A 49 24.27 -0.49 -17.09
C ASP A 49 25.12 -0.17 -15.85
N PRO A 50 26.05 0.80 -15.94
CA PRO A 50 26.82 1.22 -14.79
C PRO A 50 25.89 1.80 -13.72
N PRO A 51 26.17 1.57 -12.42
CA PRO A 51 25.36 2.12 -11.35
C PRO A 51 25.37 3.65 -11.42
N LEU A 52 24.19 4.23 -11.65
CA LEU A 52 23.99 5.67 -11.58
C LEU A 52 24.35 6.17 -10.17
N PRO A 53 25.22 7.17 -10.03
CA PRO A 53 25.49 7.79 -8.74
C PRO A 53 24.21 8.44 -8.20
N LYS A 54 23.80 8.07 -6.98
CA LYS A 54 22.72 8.77 -6.27
C LYS A 54 23.24 10.13 -5.82
N LEU A 55 22.86 11.16 -6.57
CA LEU A 55 23.19 12.54 -6.25
C LEU A 55 22.19 13.07 -5.23
N ASP A 56 22.64 13.90 -4.28
CA ASP A 56 21.80 14.63 -3.33
C ASP A 56 20.65 15.43 -3.97
N SER A 57 20.58 15.56 -5.31
CA SER A 57 19.51 16.24 -6.05
C SER A 57 18.12 15.62 -5.90
N ASP A 58 18.01 14.32 -5.56
CA ASP A 58 16.70 13.66 -5.41
C ASP A 58 15.87 14.18 -4.23
N GLU A 59 16.51 14.83 -3.25
CA GLU A 59 15.85 15.41 -2.08
C GLU A 59 15.45 16.88 -2.29
N ASP A 60 15.83 17.49 -3.41
CA ASP A 60 15.53 18.88 -3.72
C ASP A 60 14.13 19.00 -4.30
N PHE A 61 13.26 19.72 -3.59
CA PHE A 61 11.91 19.99 -4.05
C PHE A 61 11.87 20.85 -5.33
N HIS A 62 12.77 21.81 -5.49
CA HIS A 62 12.81 22.68 -6.66
C HIS A 62 13.28 21.92 -7.93
N ILE A 63 14.01 20.83 -7.74
CA ILE A 63 14.43 19.95 -8.84
C ILE A 63 13.40 18.85 -9.12
N THR A 64 12.91 18.18 -8.07
CA THR A 64 12.15 16.94 -8.21
C THR A 64 10.66 17.04 -7.90
N GLY A 65 10.20 18.18 -7.36
CA GLY A 65 8.80 18.45 -7.07
C GLY A 65 7.93 18.62 -8.32
N PRO A 66 6.60 18.76 -8.15
CA PRO A 66 5.64 18.85 -9.25
C PRO A 66 5.68 20.21 -9.94
N ARG A 67 6.71 20.47 -10.75
CA ARG A 67 6.90 21.75 -11.46
C ARG A 67 5.70 22.19 -12.31
N HIS A 68 4.97 21.24 -12.88
CA HIS A 68 3.76 21.51 -13.65
C HIS A 68 2.64 22.18 -12.83
N MET A 69 2.67 22.03 -11.49
CA MET A 69 1.77 22.73 -10.57
C MET A 69 2.34 24.07 -10.09
N MET A 70 3.61 24.37 -10.37
CA MET A 70 4.32 25.55 -9.86
C MET A 70 4.39 26.72 -10.85
N THR A 71 3.87 26.54 -12.08
CA THR A 71 3.90 27.58 -13.12
C THR A 71 2.62 28.42 -13.12
N ILE A 72 2.58 29.70 -13.52
CA ILE A 72 3.00 30.96 -12.89
C ILE A 72 1.74 31.86 -13.00
N SER A 73 1.18 32.35 -11.90
CA SER A 73 0.53 33.67 -11.89
C SER A 73 1.65 34.71 -11.74
N PRO A 74 1.56 35.94 -12.27
CA PRO A 74 2.59 36.99 -12.12
C PRO A 74 3.02 37.30 -10.66
N THR A 75 2.46 36.64 -9.66
CA THR A 75 2.74 36.75 -8.22
C THR A 75 3.44 35.55 -7.58
N GLU A 76 4.06 34.62 -8.34
CA GLU A 76 4.88 33.49 -7.80
C GLU A 76 4.16 32.54 -6.81
N THR A 77 2.82 32.50 -6.80
CA THR A 77 2.05 31.63 -5.91
C THR A 77 1.53 30.39 -6.62
N ILE A 78 1.73 29.20 -6.03
CA ILE A 78 1.12 27.94 -6.47
C ILE A 78 -0.40 28.04 -6.30
N GLU A 79 -1.15 27.99 -7.39
CA GLU A 79 -2.62 27.96 -7.34
C GLU A 79 -3.10 26.51 -7.12
N ILE A 80 -3.52 26.22 -5.89
CA ILE A 80 -4.02 24.89 -5.52
C ILE A 80 -5.53 24.80 -5.79
N ASP A 81 -5.89 24.14 -6.90
CA ASP A 81 -7.24 23.62 -7.10
C ASP A 81 -7.50 22.38 -6.23
N TRP A 82 -8.26 22.54 -5.15
CA TRP A 82 -8.59 21.47 -4.21
C TRP A 82 -9.66 20.50 -4.72
N ASP A 83 -10.42 20.85 -5.75
CA ASP A 83 -11.41 19.95 -6.35
C ASP A 83 -10.75 18.99 -7.34
N LYS A 84 -9.62 19.41 -7.93
CA LYS A 84 -8.84 18.57 -8.84
C LYS A 84 -8.13 17.42 -8.12
N GLU A 85 -8.49 16.19 -8.50
CA GLU A 85 -7.89 14.95 -7.95
C GLU A 85 -6.38 14.88 -8.16
N GLU A 86 -5.89 15.42 -9.28
CA GLU A 86 -4.46 15.50 -9.58
C GLU A 86 -3.70 16.30 -8.52
N HIS A 87 -4.20 17.48 -8.14
CA HIS A 87 -3.54 18.32 -7.14
C HIS A 87 -3.54 17.63 -5.77
N ARG A 88 -4.67 17.05 -5.36
CA ARG A 88 -4.78 16.30 -4.09
C ARG A 88 -3.79 15.12 -4.05
N ARG A 89 -3.67 14.38 -5.15
CA ARG A 89 -2.69 13.28 -5.30
C ARG A 89 -1.25 13.78 -5.20
N CYS A 90 -0.89 14.82 -5.97
CA CYS A 90 0.48 15.35 -5.98
C CYS A 90 0.88 15.91 -4.61
N ILE A 91 0.02 16.72 -3.99
CA ILE A 91 0.26 17.32 -2.66
C ILE A 91 0.46 16.22 -1.62
N THR A 92 -0.46 15.24 -1.54
CA THR A 92 -0.35 14.16 -0.55
C THR A 92 0.90 13.30 -0.77
N ALA A 93 1.30 13.03 -2.01
CA ALA A 93 2.55 12.35 -2.32
C ALA A 93 3.78 13.18 -1.90
N CYS A 94 3.78 14.50 -2.12
CA CYS A 94 4.85 15.40 -1.67
C CYS A 94 4.95 15.46 -0.14
N LEU A 95 3.83 15.53 0.59
CA LEU A 95 3.83 15.48 2.06
C LEU A 95 4.45 14.17 2.58
N VAL A 96 4.11 13.04 1.96
CA VAL A 96 4.75 11.75 2.27
C VAL A 96 6.25 11.79 1.97
N ARG A 97 6.68 12.40 0.86
CA ARG A 97 8.11 12.58 0.56
C ARG A 97 8.81 13.48 1.58
N GLY A 98 8.17 14.53 2.06
CA GLY A 98 8.69 15.35 3.17
C GLY A 98 9.04 14.51 4.41
N THR A 99 8.23 13.49 4.73
CA THR A 99 8.55 12.56 5.84
C THR A 99 9.75 11.64 5.58
N TYR A 100 10.06 11.34 4.32
CA TYR A 100 11.32 10.66 3.95
C TYR A 100 12.52 11.59 4.13
N VAL A 101 12.41 12.84 3.67
CA VAL A 101 13.51 13.82 3.77
C VAL A 101 13.78 14.17 5.23
N LEU A 102 12.75 14.32 6.07
CA LEU A 102 12.90 14.49 7.53
C LEU A 102 13.75 13.40 8.19
N GLU A 103 13.52 12.13 7.84
CA GLU A 103 14.33 11.03 8.39
C GLU A 103 15.75 10.99 7.79
N SER A 104 15.89 11.35 6.51
CA SER A 104 17.18 11.45 5.84
C SER A 104 18.04 12.52 6.51
N GLU A 105 17.49 13.71 6.72
CA GLU A 105 18.12 14.83 7.45
C GLU A 105 18.45 14.43 8.89
N ARG A 106 17.52 13.87 9.66
CA ARG A 106 17.81 13.37 11.03
C ARG A 106 19.02 12.44 11.06
N THR A 107 19.20 11.65 10.00
CA THR A 107 20.33 10.73 9.86
C THR A 107 21.62 11.46 9.46
N LYS A 108 21.54 12.39 8.48
CA LYS A 108 22.67 13.16 7.92
C LYS A 108 23.15 14.31 8.81
N SER A 109 22.29 15.00 9.54
CA SER A 109 22.63 16.10 10.46
C SER A 109 23.52 15.67 11.63
N ARG A 110 23.77 14.36 11.78
CA ARG A 110 24.77 13.80 12.69
C ARG A 110 26.20 13.85 12.11
N GLU A 111 26.31 14.15 10.81
CA GLU A 111 27.53 14.11 9.99
C GLU A 111 27.87 15.49 9.35
N ALA A 112 27.15 16.56 9.72
CA ALA A 112 27.32 17.99 9.37
C ALA A 112 26.61 18.52 8.10
N SER A 113 25.60 19.40 8.29
CA SER A 113 25.27 20.62 7.51
C SER A 113 23.95 21.24 8.03
N ASP A 114 23.75 22.54 7.78
CA ASP A 114 22.66 23.39 8.33
C ASP A 114 21.55 23.71 7.29
N ASP A 115 21.51 22.98 6.17
CA ASP A 115 20.55 23.23 5.08
C ASP A 115 19.34 22.28 5.18
N THR A 116 18.24 22.78 5.75
CA THR A 116 17.00 21.99 5.90
C THR A 116 16.16 22.04 4.62
N ARG A 117 16.07 20.91 3.93
CA ARG A 117 15.40 20.71 2.63
C ARG A 117 13.99 20.17 2.78
N ALA A 118 13.70 19.50 3.89
CA ALA A 118 12.39 18.93 4.17
C ALA A 118 11.24 19.96 4.11
N PRO A 119 11.37 21.20 4.64
CA PRO A 119 10.28 22.18 4.64
C PRO A 119 9.64 22.48 3.29
N ALA A 120 10.44 22.56 2.23
CA ALA A 120 9.95 22.81 0.88
C ALA A 120 8.89 21.79 0.41
N TRP A 121 8.93 20.55 0.92
CA TRP A 121 7.96 19.51 0.56
C TRP A 121 6.54 19.74 1.09
N TRP A 122 6.34 20.62 2.07
CA TRP A 122 5.02 20.95 2.62
C TRP A 122 4.71 22.46 2.57
N GLU A 123 5.69 23.33 2.78
CA GLU A 123 5.49 24.80 2.82
C GLU A 123 5.08 25.35 1.45
N SER A 124 5.60 24.78 0.36
CA SER A 124 5.18 25.14 -1.00
C SER A 124 3.70 24.87 -1.27
N PHE A 125 3.03 24.06 -0.46
CA PHE A 125 1.59 23.82 -0.56
C PHE A 125 0.80 24.47 0.57
N HIS A 126 1.40 25.45 1.27
CA HIS A 126 0.83 26.14 2.42
C HIS A 126 0.48 25.22 3.58
N PHE A 127 1.33 24.23 3.84
CA PHE A 127 1.26 23.44 5.06
C PHE A 127 2.33 23.88 6.05
N ARG A 128 2.09 23.63 7.33
CA ARG A 128 3.14 23.62 8.36
C ARG A 128 3.18 22.25 9.04
N LYS A 129 4.37 21.84 9.48
CA LYS A 129 4.54 20.62 10.27
C LYS A 129 4.11 20.89 11.72
N LEU A 130 3.12 20.14 12.21
CA LEU A 130 2.65 20.24 13.59
C LEU A 130 3.49 19.37 14.52
N CYS A 131 3.70 18.10 14.16
CA CYS A 131 4.54 17.18 14.92
C CYS A 131 5.08 16.03 14.06
N VAL A 132 6.10 15.36 14.57
CA VAL A 132 6.67 14.14 13.99
C VAL A 132 6.17 12.92 14.76
N LEU A 133 6.00 11.80 14.05
CA LEU A 133 5.68 10.51 14.63
C LEU A 133 6.97 9.68 14.68
N GLU A 134 7.44 9.45 15.89
CA GLU A 134 8.66 8.72 16.18
C GLU A 134 8.36 7.40 16.88
N CYS A 135 9.15 6.36 16.62
CA CYS A 135 8.94 5.07 17.27
C CYS A 135 10.28 4.44 17.67
N GLU A 136 10.32 3.89 18.88
CA GLU A 136 11.35 2.95 19.33
C GLU A 136 10.76 1.55 19.18
N CYS A 137 11.09 0.87 18.08
CA CYS A 137 10.62 -0.49 17.86
C CYS A 137 11.80 -1.44 17.67
N GLU A 138 11.86 -2.46 18.53
CA GLU A 138 12.88 -3.51 18.52
C GLU A 138 12.47 -4.74 17.70
N CYS A 139 11.32 -4.71 17.01
CA CYS A 139 10.93 -5.84 16.18
C CYS A 139 11.96 -6.06 15.06
N VAL A 140 12.14 -7.32 14.67
CA VAL A 140 13.07 -7.75 13.62
C VAL A 140 12.94 -6.91 12.35
N PHE A 141 11.74 -6.43 12.01
CA PHE A 141 11.51 -5.55 10.86
C PHE A 141 12.10 -4.15 11.00
N CYS A 142 12.01 -3.57 12.20
CA CYS A 142 12.62 -2.28 12.49
C CYS A 142 14.13 -2.42 12.67
N GLN A 143 14.62 -3.57 13.17
CA GLN A 143 16.04 -3.93 13.15
C GLN A 143 16.57 -4.10 11.72
N ILE A 144 15.88 -4.82 10.84
CA ILE A 144 16.29 -4.98 9.43
C ILE A 144 16.23 -3.63 8.69
N GLY A 145 15.19 -2.82 8.94
CA GLY A 145 15.13 -1.45 8.43
C GLY A 145 16.31 -0.59 8.87
N ARG A 146 16.87 -0.84 10.07
CA ARG A 146 18.12 -0.24 10.57
C ARG A 146 19.38 -0.87 9.95
N HIS A 147 19.40 -2.17 9.70
CA HIS A 147 20.55 -2.83 9.04
C HIS A 147 20.69 -2.44 7.56
N ILE A 148 19.59 -2.18 6.83
CA ILE A 148 19.63 -1.69 5.44
C ILE A 148 20.26 -0.29 5.33
N VAL A 149 20.35 0.46 6.44
CA VAL A 149 21.01 1.78 6.47
C VAL A 149 22.49 1.72 6.88
N ASP A 150 23.10 0.54 7.02
CA ASP A 150 24.57 0.36 7.22
C ASP A 150 25.18 1.22 8.34
N ILE A 151 24.41 1.44 9.42
CA ILE A 151 24.84 2.22 10.58
C ILE A 151 24.37 1.50 11.86
N ASP A 152 25.28 1.35 12.81
CA ASP A 152 25.05 0.75 14.13
C ASP A 152 24.22 1.71 15.02
N PHE A 153 22.94 1.83 14.71
CA PHE A 153 22.00 2.58 15.53
C PHE A 153 21.64 1.74 16.76
N GLY A 154 22.29 2.04 17.89
CA GLY A 154 21.75 1.72 19.22
C GLY A 154 20.29 2.20 19.38
N ARG A 155 19.68 2.00 20.56
CA ARG A 155 18.26 2.36 20.87
C ARG A 155 17.92 3.81 20.51
N GLN A 156 17.47 4.06 19.28
CA GLN A 156 17.17 5.40 18.80
C GLN A 156 15.84 5.45 18.06
N ARG A 157 15.10 6.52 18.34
CA ARG A 157 13.86 6.91 17.67
C ARG A 157 14.12 7.19 16.21
N PHE A 158 13.24 6.70 15.34
CA PHE A 158 13.22 7.04 13.93
C PHE A 158 11.87 7.65 13.58
N ILE A 159 11.89 8.65 12.70
CA ILE A 159 10.68 9.32 12.22
C ILE A 159 10.05 8.40 11.19
N TYR A 160 8.79 7.99 11.37
CA TYR A 160 8.07 7.16 10.41
C TYR A 160 6.84 7.85 9.81
N GLY A 161 6.50 9.03 10.32
CA GLY A 161 5.45 9.88 9.78
C GLY A 161 5.47 11.27 10.41
N ALA A 162 4.56 12.12 9.98
CA ALA A 162 4.34 13.46 10.53
C ALA A 162 2.88 13.89 10.36
N ILE A 163 2.46 14.86 11.16
CA ILE A 163 1.17 15.53 11.03
C ILE A 163 1.42 16.93 10.49
N PHE A 164 0.77 17.27 9.38
CA PHE A 164 0.81 18.57 8.73
C PHE A 164 -0.54 19.27 8.90
N GLU A 165 -0.50 20.58 9.10
CA GLU A 165 -1.67 21.45 9.16
C GLU A 165 -1.69 22.34 7.92
N TYR A 166 -2.86 22.42 7.26
CA TYR A 166 -3.05 23.32 6.15
C TYR A 166 -3.34 24.74 6.64
N VAL A 167 -2.57 25.71 6.15
CA VAL A 167 -2.66 27.13 6.52
C VAL A 167 -2.98 27.93 5.26
N PRO A 168 -4.26 28.19 4.95
CA PRO A 168 -4.65 28.92 3.76
C PRO A 168 -3.92 30.28 3.64
N PRO A 169 -3.46 30.67 2.44
CA PRO A 169 -2.74 31.92 2.25
C PRO A 169 -3.63 33.12 2.58
N GLY A 170 -3.03 34.16 3.18
CA GLY A 170 -3.69 35.44 3.45
C GLY A 170 -4.86 35.39 4.44
N GLY A 171 -4.98 34.32 5.25
CA GLY A 171 -6.11 34.16 6.19
C GLY A 171 -7.45 33.88 5.50
N SER A 172 -7.42 33.49 4.23
CA SER A 172 -8.61 33.11 3.47
C SER A 172 -9.35 31.93 4.12
N PRO A 173 -10.68 31.84 3.98
CA PRO A 173 -11.42 30.66 4.42
C PRO A 173 -10.88 29.40 3.74
N ARG A 174 -10.71 28.33 4.51
CA ARG A 174 -10.27 27.03 3.96
C ARG A 174 -11.29 26.52 2.94
N HIS A 175 -10.81 26.13 1.76
CA HIS A 175 -11.64 25.49 0.74
C HIS A 175 -12.33 24.24 1.31
N PRO A 176 -13.63 23.98 1.03
CA PRO A 176 -14.36 22.83 1.59
C PRO A 176 -13.67 21.48 1.32
N SER A 177 -13.11 21.32 0.12
CA SER A 177 -12.37 20.13 -0.31
C SER A 177 -10.92 20.06 0.20
N ALA A 178 -10.39 21.11 0.85
CA ALA A 178 -9.05 21.10 1.42
C ALA A 178 -9.02 20.40 2.78
N PRO A 179 -7.96 19.63 3.12
CA PRO A 179 -7.81 19.10 4.47
C PRO A 179 -7.53 20.23 5.45
N SER A 180 -7.91 20.04 6.72
CA SER A 180 -7.33 20.80 7.84
C SER A 180 -5.98 20.20 8.22
N TYR A 181 -5.89 18.87 8.21
CA TYR A 181 -4.68 18.16 8.58
C TYR A 181 -4.42 16.96 7.67
N VAL A 182 -3.14 16.64 7.48
CA VAL A 182 -2.72 15.43 6.78
C VAL A 182 -1.75 14.66 7.68
N VAL A 183 -2.09 13.42 7.99
CA VAL A 183 -1.19 12.47 8.65
C VAL A 183 -0.48 11.66 7.57
N ALA A 184 0.82 11.88 7.38
CA ALA A 184 1.59 11.24 6.33
C ALA A 184 2.58 10.22 6.92
N PHE A 185 2.67 9.03 6.31
CA PHE A 185 3.55 7.95 6.75
C PHE A 185 4.52 7.53 5.63
N ARG A 186 5.83 7.50 5.93
CA ARG A 186 6.82 6.97 4.99
C ARG A 186 6.92 5.46 5.04
N GLY A 187 7.39 4.89 3.93
CA GLY A 187 7.84 3.51 3.88
C GLY A 187 9.30 3.33 4.35
N THR A 188 9.88 2.20 3.98
CA THR A 188 11.28 1.87 4.30
C THR A 188 12.25 2.77 3.53
N MET A 189 13.31 3.25 4.20
CA MET A 189 14.40 3.99 3.55
C MET A 189 15.17 3.04 2.62
N ARG A 190 15.44 3.45 1.39
CA ARG A 190 16.19 2.65 0.40
C ARG A 190 17.54 3.29 0.13
N ARG A 191 18.64 2.72 0.64
CA ARG A 191 19.98 3.19 0.28
C ARG A 191 20.52 2.58 -1.01
N ASP A 192 20.14 1.35 -1.39
CA ASP A 192 20.69 0.68 -2.59
C ASP A 192 19.66 0.02 -3.55
N ALA A 193 20.13 -0.34 -4.75
CA ALA A 193 19.34 -0.95 -5.82
C ALA A 193 19.18 -2.48 -5.65
N THR A 194 20.13 -3.15 -5.00
CA THR A 194 20.10 -4.59 -4.67
C THR A 194 19.00 -4.96 -3.66
N THR A 195 18.46 -3.98 -2.93
CA THR A 195 17.52 -4.14 -1.82
C THR A 195 16.07 -4.46 -2.22
N VAL A 196 15.74 -4.54 -3.52
CA VAL A 196 14.36 -4.79 -3.99
C VAL A 196 13.85 -6.17 -3.56
N GLY A 197 14.67 -7.20 -3.72
CA GLY A 197 14.33 -8.58 -3.34
C GLY A 197 14.11 -8.72 -1.84
N ASP A 198 15.00 -8.14 -1.04
CA ASP A 198 14.90 -8.13 0.41
C ASP A 198 13.71 -7.32 0.90
N MET A 199 13.42 -6.18 0.27
CA MET A 199 12.24 -5.37 0.58
C MET A 199 10.95 -6.16 0.37
N ARG A 200 10.86 -7.00 -0.68
CA ARG A 200 9.71 -7.89 -0.91
C ARG A 200 9.49 -8.85 0.25
N LEU A 201 10.54 -9.56 0.66
CA LEU A 201 10.47 -10.56 1.71
C LEU A 201 10.14 -9.89 3.04
N ASN A 202 10.82 -8.80 3.35
CA ASN A 202 10.62 -8.00 4.56
C ASN A 202 9.18 -7.47 4.65
N LEU A 203 8.61 -7.01 3.54
CA LEU A 203 7.27 -6.44 3.52
C LEU A 203 6.18 -7.51 3.57
N ARG A 204 6.42 -8.69 2.97
CA ARG A 204 5.52 -9.85 3.09
C ARG A 204 5.46 -10.36 4.53
N ILE A 205 6.61 -10.50 5.19
CA ILE A 205 6.67 -10.94 6.58
C ILE A 205 6.07 -9.84 7.50
N LEU A 206 6.37 -8.57 7.25
CA LEU A 206 5.82 -7.46 8.03
C LEU A 206 4.30 -7.30 7.86
N LEU A 207 3.76 -7.48 6.66
CA LEU A 207 2.32 -7.53 6.45
C LEU A 207 1.69 -8.68 7.22
N ASN A 208 2.31 -9.87 7.21
CA ASN A 208 1.81 -11.03 7.95
C ASN A 208 1.98 -10.90 9.47
N ALA A 209 2.86 -10.03 9.94
CA ALA A 209 3.17 -9.79 11.35
C ALA A 209 2.91 -8.33 11.77
N HIS A 210 1.99 -7.61 11.11
CA HIS A 210 1.78 -6.17 11.35
C HIS A 210 1.39 -5.88 12.80
N HIS A 211 0.73 -6.83 13.48
CA HIS A 211 0.38 -6.75 14.89
C HIS A 211 1.59 -6.74 15.83
N SER A 212 2.73 -7.26 15.37
CA SER A 212 3.98 -7.35 16.13
C SER A 212 4.88 -6.12 15.96
N CYS A 213 4.50 -5.16 15.10
CA CYS A 213 5.27 -3.94 14.87
C CYS A 213 4.64 -2.75 15.61
N GLY A 214 5.37 -2.20 16.59
CA GLY A 214 4.91 -1.08 17.43
C GLY A 214 4.52 0.18 16.66
N ARG A 215 4.98 0.36 15.41
CA ARG A 215 4.59 1.48 14.55
C ARG A 215 3.09 1.53 14.27
N PHE A 216 2.46 0.38 14.04
CA PHE A 216 1.04 0.31 13.71
C PHE A 216 0.20 0.70 14.93
N SER A 217 0.51 0.13 16.10
CA SER A 217 -0.18 0.50 17.35
C SER A 217 0.03 1.97 17.71
N HIS A 218 1.27 2.45 17.65
CA HIS A 218 1.61 3.84 17.97
C HIS A 218 0.94 4.82 16.99
N ALA A 219 0.91 4.51 15.68
CA ALA A 219 0.20 5.33 14.70
C ALA A 219 -1.30 5.42 15.01
N ARG A 220 -1.97 4.29 15.30
CA ARG A 220 -3.39 4.29 15.67
C ARG A 220 -3.66 5.13 16.91
N GLU A 221 -2.84 4.96 17.94
CA GLU A 221 -2.94 5.73 19.19
C GLU A 221 -2.77 7.23 18.93
N LYS A 222 -1.72 7.64 18.23
CA LYS A 222 -1.47 9.06 17.91
C LYS A 222 -2.56 9.68 17.06
N VAL A 223 -3.09 8.94 16.07
CA VAL A 223 -4.22 9.43 15.25
C VAL A 223 -5.48 9.58 16.10
N ARG A 224 -5.77 8.64 17.00
CA ARG A 224 -6.92 8.76 17.93
C ARG A 224 -6.75 9.94 18.88
N GLU A 225 -5.61 10.07 19.53
CA GLU A 225 -5.32 11.20 20.42
C GLU A 225 -5.50 12.52 19.69
N PHE A 226 -4.98 12.61 18.47
CA PHE A 226 -5.10 13.79 17.64
C PHE A 226 -6.57 14.12 17.31
N LEU A 227 -7.36 13.14 16.90
CA LEU A 227 -8.78 13.32 16.57
C LEU A 227 -9.66 13.59 17.79
N ASN A 228 -9.32 13.03 18.95
CA ASN A 228 -10.06 13.20 20.20
C ASN A 228 -9.71 14.51 20.91
N SER A 229 -8.56 15.12 20.61
CA SER A 229 -8.23 16.43 21.15
C SER A 229 -9.28 17.43 20.68
N THR A 230 -10.02 18.02 21.62
CA THR A 230 -11.12 18.98 21.47
C THR A 230 -10.76 20.27 20.71
N ALA A 231 -9.54 20.34 20.19
CA ALA A 231 -8.92 21.47 19.53
C ALA A 231 -8.90 21.38 17.99
N ILE A 232 -9.51 20.36 17.35
CA ILE A 232 -9.80 20.47 15.91
C ILE A 232 -10.97 21.45 15.76
N PRO A 233 -10.72 22.74 15.44
CA PRO A 233 -11.79 23.72 15.40
C PRO A 233 -12.73 23.33 14.26
N ASN A 234 -14.02 23.20 14.55
CA ASN A 234 -15.10 22.96 13.57
C ASN A 234 -15.08 21.60 12.85
N GLY A 235 -14.56 20.52 13.45
CA GLY A 235 -14.60 19.20 12.79
C GLY A 235 -13.77 19.14 11.50
N GLY A 236 -12.60 19.80 11.53
CA GLY A 236 -11.64 19.89 10.44
C GLY A 236 -11.34 18.55 9.75
N LEU A 237 -11.31 18.59 8.42
CA LEU A 237 -11.15 17.41 7.57
C LEU A 237 -9.72 16.86 7.68
N VAL A 238 -9.53 15.73 8.38
CA VAL A 238 -8.23 15.05 8.45
C VAL A 238 -8.11 14.10 7.27
N TRP A 239 -6.94 14.05 6.63
CA TRP A 239 -6.57 13.03 5.64
C TRP A 239 -5.46 12.15 6.17
N MET A 240 -5.38 10.91 5.65
CA MET A 240 -4.23 10.03 5.85
C MET A 240 -3.55 9.73 4.53
N ALA A 241 -2.23 9.69 4.53
CA ALA A 241 -1.45 9.34 3.35
C ALA A 241 -0.27 8.45 3.72
N GLY A 242 0.14 7.58 2.79
CA GLY A 242 1.38 6.86 2.99
C GLY A 242 1.90 6.19 1.73
N HIS A 243 3.17 5.84 1.75
CA HIS A 243 3.84 5.15 0.65
C HIS A 243 4.43 3.81 1.09
N SER A 244 4.28 2.76 0.27
CA SER A 244 4.83 1.43 0.53
C SER A 244 4.39 0.92 1.91
N LEU A 245 5.31 0.62 2.82
CA LEU A 245 4.98 0.29 4.20
C LEU A 245 4.18 1.40 4.93
N GLY A 246 4.46 2.67 4.67
CA GLY A 246 3.68 3.79 5.22
C GLY A 246 2.23 3.76 4.76
N ALA A 247 1.97 3.30 3.52
CA ALA A 247 0.62 3.10 3.02
C ALA A 247 -0.10 1.97 3.80
N SER A 248 0.61 0.90 4.18
CA SER A 248 0.02 -0.13 5.06
C SER A 248 -0.34 0.43 6.44
N ILE A 249 0.47 1.34 7.00
CA ILE A 249 0.18 2.01 8.28
C ILE A 249 -1.06 2.90 8.14
N ALA A 250 -1.13 3.71 7.09
CA ALA A 250 -2.30 4.55 6.78
C ALA A 250 -3.57 3.70 6.57
N LEU A 251 -3.44 2.57 5.89
CA LEU A 251 -4.53 1.63 5.66
C LEU A 251 -5.05 1.00 6.96
N ASP A 252 -4.15 0.58 7.86
CA ASP A 252 -4.53 0.08 9.19
C ASP A 252 -5.16 1.16 10.07
N GLY A 253 -4.64 2.39 10.01
CA GLY A 253 -5.22 3.56 10.65
C GLY A 253 -6.63 3.86 10.15
N GLY A 254 -6.87 3.85 8.84
CA GLY A 254 -8.21 4.06 8.27
C GLY A 254 -9.21 3.00 8.68
N ARG A 255 -8.80 1.72 8.69
CA ARG A 255 -9.62 0.62 9.23
C ARG A 255 -9.95 0.83 10.70
N ASP A 256 -8.96 1.31 11.48
CA ASP A 256 -9.17 1.63 12.88
C ASP A 256 -10.27 2.67 13.07
N MET A 257 -10.23 3.75 12.29
CA MET A 257 -11.15 4.88 12.42
C MET A 257 -12.59 4.50 12.03
N MET A 258 -12.75 3.62 11.05
CA MET A 258 -14.04 3.03 10.69
C MET A 258 -14.54 2.02 11.72
N ALA A 259 -13.63 1.27 12.37
CA ALA A 259 -13.97 0.24 13.35
C ALA A 259 -14.51 0.84 14.67
N GLN A 260 -14.06 2.05 15.03
CA GLN A 260 -14.49 2.74 16.24
C GLN A 260 -15.93 3.25 16.10
N ARG A 261 -16.86 2.70 16.88
CA ARG A 261 -18.30 3.04 16.80
C ARG A 261 -18.60 4.49 17.17
N GLU A 262 -17.80 5.09 18.04
CA GLU A 262 -17.99 6.46 18.54
C GLU A 262 -17.55 7.52 17.51
N LEU A 263 -16.54 7.20 16.69
CA LEU A 263 -16.01 8.09 15.66
C LEU A 263 -16.65 7.81 14.31
N ASN A 264 -16.66 6.54 13.88
CA ASN A 264 -17.11 6.06 12.56
C ASN A 264 -16.74 7.02 11.42
N LEU A 265 -15.48 7.49 11.44
CA LEU A 265 -15.01 8.55 10.57
C LEU A 265 -14.50 7.98 9.25
N ASN A 266 -15.15 8.36 8.16
CA ASN A 266 -14.71 8.07 6.81
C ASN A 266 -13.57 9.04 6.42
N ILE A 267 -12.35 8.71 6.84
CA ILE A 267 -11.17 9.55 6.61
C ILE A 267 -10.68 9.37 5.17
N PRO A 268 -10.64 10.45 4.35
CA PRO A 268 -10.01 10.38 3.03
C PRO A 268 -8.56 9.89 3.16
N THR A 269 -8.25 8.82 2.43
CA THR A 269 -6.98 8.11 2.59
C THR A 269 -6.32 7.92 1.23
N PHE A 270 -5.02 8.22 1.14
CA PHE A 270 -4.22 8.18 -0.09
C PHE A 270 -3.08 7.17 0.08
N LEU A 271 -3.20 6.02 -0.60
CA LEU A 271 -2.32 4.87 -0.42
C LEU A 271 -1.45 4.70 -1.66
N PHE A 272 -0.16 5.03 -1.57
CA PHE A 272 0.78 4.94 -2.68
C PHE A 272 1.57 3.63 -2.61
N ASN A 273 1.44 2.79 -3.64
CA ASN A 273 2.12 1.50 -3.76
C ASN A 273 2.06 0.62 -2.48
N PRO A 274 0.89 0.50 -1.79
CA PRO A 274 0.83 -0.36 -0.62
C PRO A 274 1.11 -1.80 -1.02
N PRO A 275 1.86 -2.55 -0.19
CA PRO A 275 2.14 -3.93 -0.49
C PRO A 275 0.90 -4.80 -0.44
N HIS A 276 0.76 -5.61 -1.48
CA HIS A 276 -0.14 -6.76 -1.52
C HIS A 276 0.43 -7.75 -2.52
N VAL A 277 1.02 -8.83 -1.99
CA VAL A 277 1.64 -9.85 -2.84
C VAL A 277 0.57 -10.88 -3.22
N SER A 278 0.08 -10.79 -4.45
CA SER A 278 -0.80 -11.80 -5.04
C SER A 278 0.01 -13.03 -5.45
N LEU A 279 -0.48 -14.23 -5.16
CA LEU A 279 0.03 -15.48 -5.73
C LEU A 279 -0.13 -15.50 -7.25
N ALA A 280 -1.13 -14.80 -7.79
CA ALA A 280 -1.35 -14.71 -9.22
C ALA A 280 -0.26 -13.88 -9.95
N ALA A 281 0.48 -13.05 -9.22
CA ALA A 281 1.62 -12.32 -9.78
C ALA A 281 2.81 -13.24 -10.14
N ALA A 282 2.81 -14.50 -9.68
CA ALA A 282 3.79 -15.52 -10.09
C ALA A 282 3.51 -16.08 -11.50
N PHE A 283 2.33 -15.85 -12.07
CA PHE A 283 2.03 -16.25 -13.44
C PHE A 283 2.43 -15.15 -14.42
N ASN A 284 3.25 -15.50 -15.40
CA ASN A 284 3.54 -14.62 -16.51
C ASN A 284 2.30 -14.58 -17.45
N ASN A 285 1.66 -13.42 -17.57
CA ASN A 285 0.34 -13.27 -18.21
C ASN A 285 0.38 -13.34 -19.75
N GLU A 286 1.54 -13.56 -20.35
CA GLU A 286 1.76 -13.51 -21.80
C GLU A 286 1.31 -14.77 -22.54
N LEU A 287 1.05 -15.88 -21.82
CA LEU A 287 0.58 -17.13 -22.42
C LEU A 287 -0.96 -17.26 -22.32
N PRO A 288 -1.67 -17.62 -23.40
CA PRO A 288 -3.12 -17.85 -23.37
C PRO A 288 -3.55 -18.87 -22.30
N MET A 289 -2.75 -19.93 -22.11
CA MET A 289 -2.96 -20.93 -21.08
C MET A 289 -2.84 -20.38 -19.66
N ALA A 290 -2.00 -19.35 -19.43
CA ALA A 290 -1.87 -18.72 -18.13
C ALA A 290 -3.15 -17.98 -17.71
N LYS A 291 -3.89 -17.39 -18.67
CA LYS A 291 -5.20 -16.77 -18.40
C LYS A 291 -6.23 -17.80 -17.97
N VAL A 292 -6.33 -18.93 -18.69
CA VAL A 292 -7.26 -20.03 -18.34
C VAL A 292 -6.88 -20.62 -16.98
N ALA A 293 -5.60 -20.90 -16.75
CA ALA A 293 -5.11 -21.40 -15.46
C ALA A 293 -5.42 -20.43 -14.31
N LYS A 294 -5.24 -19.11 -14.52
CA LYS A 294 -5.59 -18.07 -13.52
C LYS A 294 -7.07 -18.14 -13.15
N ILE A 295 -7.97 -18.28 -14.13
CA ILE A 295 -9.42 -18.39 -13.90
C ILE A 295 -9.76 -19.65 -13.11
N VAL A 296 -9.21 -20.80 -13.52
CA VAL A 296 -9.46 -22.09 -12.86
C VAL A 296 -8.96 -22.05 -11.41
N VAL A 297 -7.72 -21.62 -11.20
CA VAL A 297 -7.12 -21.51 -9.85
C VAL A 297 -7.91 -20.53 -8.97
N THR A 298 -8.29 -19.38 -9.51
CA THR A 298 -9.08 -18.38 -8.77
C THR A 298 -10.46 -18.95 -8.40
N SER A 299 -11.14 -19.58 -9.34
CA SER A 299 -12.47 -20.16 -9.12
C SER A 299 -12.42 -21.26 -8.06
N SER A 300 -11.49 -22.22 -8.18
CA SER A 300 -11.30 -23.30 -7.22
C SER A 300 -10.98 -22.77 -5.82
N SER A 301 -10.13 -21.73 -5.74
CA SER A 301 -9.80 -21.06 -4.47
C SER A 301 -11.03 -20.41 -3.82
N TYR A 302 -11.87 -19.73 -4.59
CA TYR A 302 -13.10 -19.12 -4.07
C TYR A 302 -14.13 -20.16 -3.62
N PHE A 303 -14.31 -21.26 -4.37
CA PHE A 303 -15.15 -22.38 -3.96
C PHE A 303 -14.66 -23.00 -2.66
N PHE A 304 -13.35 -23.23 -2.54
CA PHE A 304 -12.75 -23.79 -1.34
C PHE A 304 -12.99 -22.87 -0.13
N LYS A 305 -12.72 -21.57 -0.27
CA LYS A 305 -12.99 -20.57 0.77
C LYS A 305 -14.46 -20.55 1.17
N HIS A 306 -15.37 -20.59 0.20
CA HIS A 306 -16.82 -20.61 0.46
C HIS A 306 -17.25 -21.87 1.20
N GLY A 307 -16.79 -23.05 0.76
CA GLY A 307 -17.10 -24.33 1.40
C GLY A 307 -16.57 -24.40 2.82
N LEU A 308 -15.28 -24.11 3.02
CA LEU A 308 -14.64 -24.09 4.34
C LEU A 308 -15.28 -23.06 5.27
N GLY A 309 -15.53 -21.85 4.75
CA GLY A 309 -16.21 -20.77 5.46
C GLY A 309 -17.62 -21.12 5.89
N THR A 310 -18.36 -21.90 5.11
CA THR A 310 -19.76 -22.24 5.39
C THR A 310 -19.89 -23.45 6.31
N VAL A 311 -19.02 -24.45 6.16
CA VAL A 311 -19.11 -25.72 6.91
C VAL A 311 -18.33 -25.67 8.23
N LEU A 312 -17.10 -25.16 8.21
CA LEU A 312 -16.15 -25.28 9.33
C LEU A 312 -15.87 -23.96 10.04
N MET A 313 -16.09 -22.83 9.37
CA MET A 313 -15.71 -21.50 9.88
C MET A 313 -16.86 -20.48 9.81
N LYS A 314 -18.11 -20.94 10.02
CA LYS A 314 -19.32 -20.09 9.88
C LYS A 314 -19.24 -18.79 10.68
N ARG A 315 -18.86 -18.87 11.97
CA ARG A 315 -18.72 -17.71 12.84
C ARG A 315 -17.66 -16.72 12.34
N HIS A 316 -16.53 -17.22 11.84
CA HIS A 316 -15.47 -16.36 11.29
C HIS A 316 -15.94 -15.67 10.00
N LYS A 317 -16.66 -16.40 9.13
CA LYS A 317 -17.25 -15.84 7.92
C LYS A 317 -18.26 -14.73 8.24
N GLU A 318 -19.12 -14.92 9.24
CA GLU A 318 -20.09 -13.91 9.68
C GLU A 318 -19.39 -12.66 10.23
N ASP A 319 -18.37 -12.84 11.09
CA ASP A 319 -17.56 -11.75 11.64
C ASP A 319 -16.82 -10.95 10.55
N MET A 320 -16.15 -11.63 9.62
CA MET A 320 -15.48 -10.97 8.48
C MET A 320 -16.48 -10.25 7.58
N GLY A 321 -17.67 -10.84 7.37
CA GLY A 321 -18.75 -10.21 6.61
C GLY A 321 -19.24 -8.91 7.26
N GLU A 322 -19.39 -8.89 8.58
CA GLU A 322 -19.79 -7.69 9.32
C GLU A 322 -18.71 -6.61 9.28
N GLN A 323 -17.43 -6.99 9.45
CA GLN A 323 -16.32 -6.04 9.32
C GLN A 323 -16.23 -5.47 7.89
N PHE A 324 -16.49 -6.27 6.85
CA PHE A 324 -16.56 -5.79 5.47
C PHE A 324 -17.70 -4.80 5.24
N LYS A 325 -18.88 -5.05 5.83
CA LYS A 325 -20.01 -4.12 5.78
C LYS A 325 -19.67 -2.80 6.49
N GLN A 326 -19.09 -2.88 7.69
CA GLN A 326 -18.67 -1.70 8.45
C GLN A 326 -17.65 -0.85 7.68
N LEU A 327 -16.71 -1.49 7.00
CA LEU A 327 -15.69 -0.81 6.19
C LEU A 327 -16.18 -0.38 4.79
N SER A 328 -17.33 -0.87 4.33
CA SER A 328 -17.83 -0.62 2.97
C SER A 328 -18.03 0.85 2.57
N PRO A 329 -18.41 1.78 3.48
CA PRO A 329 -18.55 3.19 3.15
C PRO A 329 -17.20 3.89 2.94
N TRP A 330 -16.11 3.34 3.48
CA TRP A 330 -14.77 3.90 3.34
C TRP A 330 -14.16 3.53 1.99
N ILE A 331 -13.81 4.54 1.20
CA ILE A 331 -13.29 4.39 -0.16
C ILE A 331 -11.91 5.07 -0.23
N PRO A 332 -10.83 4.38 0.19
CA PRO A 332 -9.47 4.91 0.06
C PRO A 332 -9.07 5.04 -1.42
N ASN A 333 -8.30 6.08 -1.74
CA ASN A 333 -7.60 6.21 -3.02
C ASN A 333 -6.37 5.31 -3.00
N LEU A 334 -6.38 4.29 -3.86
CA LEU A 334 -5.38 3.24 -3.93
C LEU A 334 -4.57 3.37 -5.22
N TYR A 335 -3.39 3.97 -5.11
CA TYR A 335 -2.47 4.19 -6.22
C TYR A 335 -1.50 3.02 -6.33
N VAL A 336 -1.55 2.32 -7.46
CA VAL A 336 -0.76 1.10 -7.71
C VAL A 336 -0.17 1.12 -9.11
N HIS A 337 1.02 0.54 -9.27
CA HIS A 337 1.66 0.41 -10.57
C HIS A 337 1.57 -1.05 -11.07
N ARG A 338 1.13 -1.22 -12.33
CA ARG A 338 0.99 -2.54 -12.98
C ARG A 338 2.28 -3.40 -13.00
N ARG A 339 3.45 -2.76 -13.13
CA ARG A 339 4.77 -3.40 -13.14
C ARG A 339 5.39 -3.57 -11.75
N ASP A 340 4.81 -2.95 -10.72
CA ASP A 340 5.32 -3.05 -9.36
C ASP A 340 4.79 -4.33 -8.69
N PHE A 341 5.65 -5.35 -8.60
CA PHE A 341 5.31 -6.62 -7.97
C PHE A 341 4.94 -6.50 -6.48
N ILE A 342 5.30 -5.38 -5.82
CA ILE A 342 4.97 -5.14 -4.41
C ILE A 342 3.49 -4.83 -4.27
N CYS A 343 2.94 -3.96 -5.11
CA CYS A 343 1.55 -3.49 -5.01
C CYS A 343 0.58 -4.09 -6.05
N LYS A 344 1.09 -4.69 -7.15
CA LYS A 344 0.29 -5.28 -8.24
C LYS A 344 -0.79 -6.25 -7.74
N GLY A 345 -0.57 -6.92 -6.61
CA GLY A 345 -1.57 -7.85 -6.10
C GLY A 345 -2.90 -7.19 -5.75
N PHE A 346 -2.96 -5.88 -5.50
CA PHE A 346 -4.23 -5.18 -5.35
C PHE A 346 -5.01 -5.10 -6.67
N ILE A 347 -4.33 -4.94 -7.81
CA ILE A 347 -4.95 -5.01 -9.15
C ILE A 347 -5.57 -6.39 -9.33
N ASP A 348 -4.76 -7.44 -9.14
CA ASP A 348 -5.22 -8.82 -9.23
C ASP A 348 -6.39 -9.12 -8.29
N TYR A 349 -6.35 -8.62 -7.06
CA TYR A 349 -7.40 -8.81 -6.05
C TYR A 349 -8.75 -8.26 -6.53
N PHE A 350 -8.77 -7.00 -6.98
CA PHE A 350 -10.00 -6.34 -7.40
C PHE A 350 -10.53 -6.89 -8.74
N GLU A 351 -9.65 -7.19 -9.70
CA GLU A 351 -10.03 -7.84 -10.98
C GLU A 351 -10.61 -9.23 -10.75
N GLN A 352 -9.94 -10.08 -9.94
CA GLN A 352 -10.42 -11.42 -9.63
C GLN A 352 -11.77 -11.38 -8.92
N ARG A 353 -11.93 -10.48 -7.96
CA ARG A 353 -13.20 -10.31 -7.25
C ARG A 353 -14.34 -9.96 -8.22
N GLU A 354 -14.14 -8.96 -9.09
CA GLU A 354 -15.15 -8.58 -10.08
C GLU A 354 -15.48 -9.73 -11.02
N GLN A 355 -14.46 -10.45 -11.49
CA GLN A 355 -14.65 -11.62 -12.35
C GLN A 355 -15.45 -12.72 -11.64
N MET A 356 -15.13 -13.01 -10.37
CA MET A 356 -15.85 -14.01 -9.58
C MET A 356 -17.29 -13.59 -9.31
N HIS A 357 -17.56 -12.31 -9.06
CA HIS A 357 -18.93 -11.82 -8.92
C HIS A 357 -19.75 -11.99 -10.21
N LYS A 358 -19.13 -11.87 -11.39
CA LYS A 358 -19.79 -12.12 -12.68
C LYS A 358 -20.05 -13.60 -12.94
N LEU A 359 -19.09 -14.47 -12.61
CA LEU A 359 -19.19 -15.91 -12.90
C LEU A 359 -20.02 -16.69 -11.87
N LEU A 360 -19.82 -16.40 -10.58
CA LEU A 360 -20.35 -17.19 -9.46
C LEU A 360 -20.78 -16.30 -8.29
N PRO A 361 -21.88 -15.53 -8.43
CA PRO A 361 -22.26 -14.49 -7.46
C PRO A 361 -22.36 -14.96 -6.00
N GLY A 362 -23.00 -16.11 -5.75
CA GLY A 362 -23.18 -16.66 -4.39
C GLY A 362 -21.88 -17.12 -3.73
N VAL A 363 -20.96 -17.68 -4.52
CA VAL A 363 -19.63 -18.10 -4.05
C VAL A 363 -18.76 -16.86 -3.82
N ALA A 364 -18.80 -15.90 -4.75
CA ALA A 364 -18.03 -14.66 -4.69
C ALA A 364 -18.37 -13.81 -3.46
N ALA A 365 -19.66 -13.66 -3.12
CA ALA A 365 -20.09 -12.92 -1.93
C ALA A 365 -19.46 -13.47 -0.64
N SER A 366 -19.30 -14.79 -0.55
CA SER A 366 -18.65 -15.42 0.61
C SER A 366 -17.12 -15.42 0.50
N GLY A 367 -16.58 -15.85 -0.63
CA GLY A 367 -15.14 -16.08 -0.83
C GLY A 367 -14.31 -14.79 -0.84
N THR A 368 -14.92 -13.64 -1.14
CA THR A 368 -14.23 -12.35 -1.16
C THR A 368 -13.93 -11.81 0.23
N THR A 369 -14.82 -12.04 1.19
CA THR A 369 -14.64 -11.63 2.60
C THR A 369 -13.60 -12.49 3.32
N LEU A 370 -13.29 -13.66 2.74
CA LEU A 370 -12.43 -14.66 3.35
C LEU A 370 -11.05 -14.70 2.71
N SER A 371 -10.06 -14.94 3.54
CA SER A 371 -8.68 -15.06 3.11
C SER A 371 -7.99 -16.24 3.80
N TYR A 372 -6.99 -16.83 3.15
CA TYR A 372 -6.27 -17.95 3.74
C TYR A 372 -5.53 -17.55 5.01
N ARG A 373 -5.03 -16.31 5.08
CA ARG A 373 -4.38 -15.78 6.27
C ARG A 373 -5.35 -15.76 7.45
N ASP A 374 -6.52 -15.13 7.28
CA ASP A 374 -7.47 -14.93 8.38
C ASP A 374 -8.08 -16.28 8.80
N MET A 375 -8.33 -17.19 7.84
CA MET A 375 -8.73 -18.57 8.10
C MET A 375 -7.70 -19.36 8.93
N CYS A 376 -6.41 -19.27 8.59
CA CYS A 376 -5.34 -19.91 9.35
C CYS A 376 -5.30 -19.38 10.79
N LEU A 377 -5.30 -18.05 10.95
CA LEU A 377 -5.25 -17.41 12.27
C LEU A 377 -6.46 -17.76 13.13
N PHE A 378 -7.65 -17.84 12.52
CA PHE A 378 -8.85 -18.31 13.19
C PHE A 378 -8.71 -19.75 13.72
N LEU A 379 -8.13 -20.67 12.94
CA LEU A 379 -7.85 -22.04 13.38
C LEU A 379 -6.87 -22.10 14.56
N PHE A 380 -5.87 -21.20 14.58
CA PHE A 380 -4.93 -21.07 15.68
C PHE A 380 -5.48 -20.29 16.89
N GLY A 381 -6.75 -19.87 16.88
CA GLY A 381 -7.37 -19.13 17.99
C GLY A 381 -6.87 -17.69 18.13
N MET A 382 -6.22 -17.14 17.11
CA MET A 382 -5.72 -15.77 17.09
C MET A 382 -6.84 -14.81 16.66
N HIS A 383 -7.79 -14.54 17.56
CA HIS A 383 -9.07 -13.88 17.28
C HIS A 383 -9.05 -12.34 17.16
N LYS A 384 -7.89 -11.67 17.15
CA LYS A 384 -7.80 -10.19 17.26
C LYS A 384 -7.62 -9.44 15.93
N GLU A 385 -7.77 -10.10 14.78
CA GLU A 385 -7.36 -9.49 13.51
C GLU A 385 -8.49 -8.83 12.73
N ARG A 386 -8.12 -7.74 12.05
CA ARG A 386 -8.93 -6.98 11.09
C ARG A 386 -8.77 -7.58 9.70
N PRO A 387 -9.72 -7.37 8.78
CA PRO A 387 -9.63 -7.96 7.47
C PRO A 387 -8.45 -7.31 6.75
N HIS A 388 -7.54 -8.11 6.24
CA HIS A 388 -6.41 -7.58 5.47
C HIS A 388 -6.85 -7.14 4.07
N LEU A 389 -8.04 -7.56 3.63
CA LEU A 389 -8.65 -7.22 2.36
C LEU A 389 -9.45 -5.90 2.45
N LEU A 390 -9.76 -5.30 1.30
CA LEU A 390 -10.48 -4.03 1.20
C LEU A 390 -11.87 -4.23 0.57
N PRO A 391 -12.97 -3.84 1.24
CA PRO A 391 -14.31 -3.96 0.66
C PRO A 391 -14.53 -2.98 -0.50
N SER A 392 -14.04 -1.75 -0.37
CA SER A 392 -14.21 -0.68 -1.35
C SER A 392 -12.89 0.08 -1.53
N ALA A 393 -12.63 0.60 -2.72
CA ALA A 393 -11.48 1.47 -3.02
C ALA A 393 -11.69 2.20 -4.36
N MET A 394 -11.08 3.38 -4.50
CA MET A 394 -10.83 4.00 -5.80
C MET A 394 -9.45 3.55 -6.27
N LEU A 395 -9.39 2.62 -7.23
CA LEU A 395 -8.14 2.10 -7.75
C LEU A 395 -7.62 3.02 -8.85
N TRP A 396 -6.39 3.50 -8.67
CA TRP A 396 -5.63 4.28 -9.63
C TRP A 396 -4.45 3.44 -10.12
N GLU A 397 -4.51 2.98 -11.37
CA GLU A 397 -3.48 2.14 -11.96
C GLU A 397 -2.57 2.97 -12.86
N ASN A 398 -1.27 3.01 -12.53
CA ASN A 398 -0.24 3.50 -13.42
C ASN A 398 0.22 2.39 -14.39
N GLN A 399 0.07 2.67 -15.67
CA GLN A 399 0.39 1.78 -16.79
C GLN A 399 1.67 2.20 -17.54
N SER A 400 2.39 3.22 -17.08
CA SER A 400 3.61 3.68 -17.76
C SER A 400 4.72 2.62 -17.78
N SER A 401 5.48 2.60 -18.87
CA SER A 401 6.63 1.70 -19.07
C SER A 401 7.95 2.31 -18.58
N VAL A 402 7.97 3.62 -18.35
CA VAL A 402 9.15 4.40 -17.99
C VAL A 402 9.24 4.57 -16.47
N GLY A 403 10.47 4.67 -15.95
CA GLY A 403 10.74 4.96 -14.54
C GLY A 403 10.59 3.76 -13.60
N ASN A 404 10.91 4.00 -12.33
CA ASN A 404 10.86 3.00 -11.27
C ASN A 404 9.41 2.81 -10.76
N PRO A 405 8.83 1.62 -10.93
CA PRO A 405 7.40 1.43 -10.72
C PRO A 405 6.99 1.48 -9.24
N HIS A 406 7.92 1.33 -8.30
CA HIS A 406 7.63 1.46 -6.87
C HIS A 406 7.96 2.85 -6.31
N GLU A 407 8.59 3.73 -7.09
CA GLU A 407 9.04 5.02 -6.58
C GLU A 407 7.87 5.98 -6.35
N LEU A 408 7.88 6.70 -5.22
CA LEU A 408 6.82 7.65 -4.88
C LEU A 408 6.72 8.80 -5.90
N ARG A 409 7.85 9.19 -6.52
CA ARG A 409 7.96 10.33 -7.44
C ARG A 409 6.99 10.27 -8.61
N GLN A 410 6.69 9.07 -9.12
CA GLN A 410 5.73 8.89 -10.20
C GLN A 410 4.35 9.52 -9.89
N TRP A 411 3.98 9.59 -8.60
CA TRP A 411 2.67 10.04 -8.15
C TRP A 411 2.53 11.55 -8.04
N TRP A 412 3.54 12.33 -8.43
CA TRP A 412 3.42 13.77 -8.63
C TRP A 412 3.92 14.22 -10.02
N LEU A 413 4.03 13.30 -10.98
CA LEU A 413 4.24 13.65 -12.38
C LEU A 413 2.91 14.09 -13.05
N PRO A 414 2.97 14.93 -14.09
CA PRO A 414 1.80 15.25 -14.91
C PRO A 414 1.39 14.03 -15.75
N GLN A 415 0.12 13.94 -16.13
CA GLN A 415 -0.30 12.91 -17.10
C GLN A 415 0.44 13.06 -18.43
N GLY A 416 0.95 11.96 -18.96
CA GLY A 416 1.77 11.94 -20.16
C GLY A 416 2.49 10.60 -20.33
N PRO A 417 3.56 10.53 -21.14
CA PRO A 417 4.30 9.30 -21.39
C PRO A 417 4.87 8.65 -20.11
N GLU A 418 5.24 9.47 -19.12
CA GLU A 418 5.83 9.01 -17.86
C GLU A 418 4.80 8.58 -16.81
N LEU A 419 3.54 9.02 -16.97
CA LEU A 419 2.45 8.70 -16.06
C LEU A 419 1.14 8.53 -16.85
N VAL A 420 0.77 7.27 -17.04
CA VAL A 420 -0.48 6.87 -17.71
C VAL A 420 -1.41 6.30 -16.66
N LEU A 421 -2.37 7.11 -16.21
CA LEU A 421 -3.32 6.73 -15.17
C LEU A 421 -4.64 6.26 -15.75
N SER A 422 -5.09 5.10 -15.26
CA SER A 422 -6.49 4.69 -15.36
C SER A 422 -7.09 4.66 -13.96
N ARG A 423 -8.39 4.93 -13.85
CA ARG A 423 -9.11 4.89 -12.57
C ARG A 423 -10.34 4.02 -12.64
N LYS A 424 -10.61 3.27 -11.57
CA LYS A 424 -11.82 2.45 -11.43
C LYS A 424 -12.26 2.36 -9.98
N ALA A 425 -13.53 2.65 -9.73
CA ALA A 425 -14.14 2.50 -8.42
C ALA A 425 -14.60 1.04 -8.21
N TYR A 426 -14.14 0.43 -7.12
CA TYR A 426 -14.65 -0.85 -6.63
C TYR A 426 -15.44 -0.60 -5.35
N LYS A 427 -16.70 -1.02 -5.31
CA LYS A 427 -17.58 -0.87 -4.15
C LYS A 427 -18.07 -2.23 -3.69
N TRP A 428 -18.12 -2.43 -2.37
CA TRP A 428 -18.84 -3.55 -1.78
C TRP A 428 -20.35 -3.28 -1.88
N PRO A 429 -21.16 -4.21 -2.41
CA PRO A 429 -22.61 -4.05 -2.45
C PRO A 429 -23.13 -4.02 -1.01
N ALA A 430 -23.80 -2.92 -0.65
CA ALA A 430 -24.39 -2.71 0.67
C ALA A 430 -25.52 -3.71 0.96
#